data_AF-A0A062U6D9-F1
#
_entry.id   AF-A0A062U6D9-F1
#
_cell.length_a   1.000
_cell.length_b   1.000
_cell.length_c   1.000
_cell.angle_alpha   90.00
_cell.angle_beta   90.00
_cell.angle_gamma   90.00
#
_symmetry.space_group_name_H-M   'P 1'
#
loop_
_entity.id
_entity.type
_entity.pdbx_description
1 polymer ?
#
loop_
_entity_poly.entity_id
_entity_poly.type
_entity_poly.pdbx_seq_one_letter_code
_entity_poly.pdbx_strand_id
1 'polypeptide(L)' 'MSRFRRMRSLQKFSSIHSFVYNHLNHQRNIESRARFKSLRDAALVEWRELIAA' A
#
# COMPACT_ATOMS: atom_id res chain seq x y z
N MET A 1 -7.93 -12.82 -6.49
CA MET A 1 -9.28 -12.23 -6.68
C MET A 1 -10.40 -13.27 -6.78
N SER A 2 -10.15 -14.50 -7.24
CA SER A 2 -11.17 -15.51 -7.55
C SER A 2 -11.78 -16.27 -6.36
N ARG A 3 -11.32 -16.01 -5.13
CA ARG A 3 -11.77 -16.71 -3.89
C ARG A 3 -12.82 -15.94 -3.08
N PHE A 4 -13.24 -14.75 -3.54
CA PHE A 4 -14.25 -13.95 -2.83
C PHE A 4 -15.66 -14.43 -3.20
N ARG A 5 -16.46 -14.83 -2.21
CA ARG A 5 -17.85 -15.27 -2.41
C ARG A 5 -18.79 -14.17 -2.93
N ARG A 6 -18.44 -12.89 -2.71
CA ARG A 6 -19.24 -11.72 -3.10
C ARG A 6 -18.38 -10.64 -3.74
N MET A 7 -18.87 -10.04 -4.83
CA MET A 7 -18.20 -8.93 -5.54
C MET A 7 -17.94 -7.72 -4.65
N ARG A 8 -18.91 -7.35 -3.79
CA ARG A 8 -18.75 -6.22 -2.87
C ARG A 8 -17.55 -6.39 -1.93
N SER A 9 -17.32 -7.61 -1.43
CA SER A 9 -16.18 -7.90 -0.56
C SER A 9 -14.87 -7.85 -1.33
N LEU A 10 -14.86 -8.35 -2.57
CA LEU A 10 -13.70 -8.24 -3.47
C LEU A 10 -13.34 -6.78 -3.76
N GLN A 11 -14.34 -5.94 -4.06
CA GLN A 11 -14.12 -4.52 -4.35
C GLN A 11 -13.53 -3.79 -3.15
N LYS A 12 -14.12 -3.94 -1.97
CA LYS A 12 -13.58 -3.34 -0.73
C LYS A 12 -12.15 -3.77 -0.47
N PHE A 13 -11.88 -5.08 -0.58
CA PHE A 13 -10.52 -5.60 -0.41
C PHE A 13 -9.57 -5.02 -1.45
N SER A 14 -9.96 -5.00 -2.72
CA SER A 14 -9.15 -4.47 -3.83
C SER A 14 -8.78 -3.01 -3.62
N SER A 15 -9.74 -2.17 -3.21
CA SER A 15 -9.51 -0.75 -2.95
C SER A 15 -8.49 -0.55 -1.83
N ILE A 16 -8.65 -1.24 -0.70
CA ILE A 16 -7.73 -1.14 0.44
C ILE A 16 -6.35 -1.70 0.08
N HIS A 17 -6.31 -2.87 -0.55
CA HIS A 17 -5.07 -3.53 -0.95
C HIS A 17 -4.27 -2.67 -1.93
N SER A 18 -4.93 -2.10 -2.94
CA SER A 18 -4.28 -1.23 -3.93
C SER A 18 -3.77 0.06 -3.29
N PHE A 19 -4.53 0.64 -2.35
CA PHE A 19 -4.08 1.81 -1.59
C PHE A 19 -2.79 1.53 -0.81
N VAL A 20 -2.79 0.46 0.00
CA VAL A 20 -1.61 0.07 0.80
C VAL A 20 -0.42 -0.28 -0.10
N TYR A 21 -0.66 -1.05 -1.16
CA TYR A 21 0.39 -1.42 -2.10
C TYR A 21 0.99 -0.19 -2.76
N ASN A 22 0.17 0.72 -3.29
CA ASN A 22 0.65 1.90 -4.01
C ASN A 22 1.39 2.87 -3.09
N HIS A 23 0.90 3.08 -1.87
CA HIS A 23 1.53 3.93 -0.87
C HIS A 23 2.90 3.35 -0.45
N LEU A 24 2.99 2.07 -0.10
CA LEU A 24 4.27 1.48 0.34
C LEU A 24 5.27 1.18 -0.79
N ASN A 25 4.81 0.99 -2.03
CA ASN A 25 5.70 0.71 -3.17
C ASN A 25 6.11 1.94 -3.99
N HIS A 26 5.68 3.17 -3.63
CA HIS A 26 6.14 4.46 -4.18
C HIS A 26 6.80 4.38 -5.57
N GLN A 27 6.03 4.00 -6.60
CA GLN A 27 6.49 3.93 -7.99
C GLN A 27 7.88 3.28 -8.15
N ARG A 28 8.11 2.13 -7.50
CA ARG A 28 9.41 1.42 -7.42
C ARG A 28 10.14 1.24 -8.76
N ASN A 29 9.40 1.16 -9.85
CA ASN A 29 9.92 0.98 -11.21
C ASN A 29 10.35 2.30 -11.89
N ILE A 30 9.93 3.44 -11.35
CA ILE A 30 10.27 4.79 -11.83
C ILE A 30 11.38 5.39 -10.95
N GLU A 31 11.28 5.17 -9.63
CA GLU A 31 12.19 5.76 -8.65
C GLU A 31 13.51 5.00 -8.53
N SER A 32 14.61 5.74 -8.31
CA SER A 32 15.91 5.14 -8.04
C SER A 32 15.87 4.34 -6.73
N ARG A 33 16.71 3.30 -6.60
CA ARG A 33 16.69 2.43 -5.41
C ARG A 33 16.89 3.18 -4.10
N ALA A 34 17.73 4.22 -4.09
CA ALA A 34 17.99 5.03 -2.89
C ALA A 34 16.77 5.88 -2.50
N ARG A 35 16.14 6.51 -3.49
CA ARG A 35 14.94 7.33 -3.29
C ARG A 35 13.73 6.48 -2.88
N PHE A 36 13.53 5.33 -3.54
CA PHE A 36 12.52 4.35 -3.16
C PHE A 36 12.63 3.92 -1.69
N LYS A 37 13.85 3.63 -1.20
CA LYS A 37 14.05 3.27 0.22
C LYS A 37 13.62 4.39 1.15
N SER A 38 14.05 5.62 0.86
CA SER A 38 13.73 6.79 1.69
C SER A 38 12.21 7.03 1.76
N LEU A 39 11.53 6.95 0.61
CA LEU A 39 10.08 7.10 0.53
C LEU A 39 9.35 5.98 1.28
N ARG A 40 9.80 4.73 1.13
CA ARG A 40 9.23 3.58 1.84
C ARG A 40 9.39 3.70 3.35
N ASP A 41 10.54 4.17 3.82
CA ASP A 41 10.78 4.34 5.25
C ASP A 41 9.85 5.42 5.84
N ALA A 42 9.65 6.54 5.13
CA ALA A 42 8.69 7.57 5.52
C ALA A 42 7.24 7.02 5.57
N ALA A 43 6.80 6.32 4.52
CA ALA A 43 5.47 5.71 4.47
C ALA A 43 5.23 4.68 5.61
N LEU A 44 6.28 3.97 6.03
CA LEU A 44 6.18 3.05 7.17
C LEU A 44 6.05 3.77 8.52
N VAL A 45 6.66 4.95 8.67
CA VAL A 45 6.48 5.79 9.87
C VAL A 45 5.05 6.31 9.91
N GLU A 46 4.56 6.92 8.82
CA GLU A 46 3.17 7.38 8.70
C GLU A 46 2.17 6.25 9.02
N TRP A 47 2.40 5.05 8.50
CA TRP A 47 1.54 3.89 8.76
C TRP A 47 1.54 3.46 10.24
N ARG A 48 2.69 3.54 10.92
CA ARG A 48 2.79 3.22 12.34
C ARG A 48 2.07 4.25 13.21
N GLU A 49 2.17 5.53 12.85
CA GLU A 49 1.46 6.61 13.54
C GLU A 49 -0.06 6.45 13.41
N LEU A 50 -0.55 6.09 12.22
CA LEU A 50 -1.97 5.81 11.99
C LEU A 50 -2.52 4.62 12.79
N ILE A 51 -1.67 3.64 13.13
CA ILE A 51 -2.07 2.47 13.94
C ILE A 51 -1.96 2.76 15.45
N ALA A 52 -1.05 3.65 15.84
CA ALA A 52 -0.84 4.01 17.24
C ALA A 52 -1.87 5.01 17.78
N ALA A 53 -2.58 5.70 16.88
CA ALA A 53 -3.71 6.59 17.19
C ALA A 53 -5.01 5.80 17.44
#